data_AF-M9SBM5-F1
#
_entry.id   AF-M9SBM5-F1
#
_cell.length_a   1.000
_cell.length_b   1.000
_cell.length_c   1.000
_cell.angle_alpha   90.00
_cell.angle_beta   90.00
_cell.angle_gamma   90.00
#
_symmetry.space_group_name_H-M   'P 1'
#
loop_
_entity.id
_entity.type
_entity.pdbx_description
1 polymer ?
#
loop_
_entity_poly.entity_id
_entity_poly.type
_entity_poly.pdbx_seq_one_letter_code
_entity_poly.pdbx_strand_id
1 'polypeptide(L)'
;MGSIFYMERNGQKYAYESTSVRVPGRKNPKTIKTYLGRVDPETGKIIPKESRSRPKEEYAKHYGSVRFLDGIQKDMGIFEDLDEVFTTLAPNIMGAAMALAINPTSMDSIHYTVENTVIRETMKLRGTLSPSTMGTVCEDVGGMMMSMVSETEMRLENTKHRDPELTYRKLPPFVRRYLDYTVDDDGYMHIERKQNAFTFADNRAGMFVMLASSGTTFDQMMTSYDVRDWVEKAFDVYKNELEGDRNNTGNPERARGRLFIKFIALMMRIRIQNVLRDHDRDVLRTKAKKDSVNGMSVSELLLSLNTVFAIGNTGDWRLTHISKNIREIFSVFGLEQMESGQIVLG
;
A
#
# COMPACT_ATOMS: atom_id res chain seq x y z
N MET A 1 -0.85 -25.98 -52.78
CA MET A 1 0.52 -26.19 -52.29
C MET A 1 1.36 -25.04 -52.77
N GLY A 2 1.94 -24.25 -51.86
CA GLY A 2 2.86 -23.17 -52.26
C GLY A 2 4.14 -23.76 -52.85
N SER A 3 4.68 -23.15 -53.90
CA SER A 3 5.98 -23.55 -54.43
C SER A 3 7.07 -22.71 -53.77
N ILE A 4 8.12 -23.37 -53.28
CA ILE A 4 9.33 -22.68 -52.79
C ILE A 4 10.16 -22.30 -54.02
N PHE A 5 10.54 -21.03 -54.09
CA PHE A 5 11.46 -20.54 -55.11
C PHE A 5 12.59 -19.75 -54.48
N TYR A 6 13.74 -19.74 -55.15
CA TYR A 6 14.95 -19.10 -54.68
C TYR A 6 15.21 -17.82 -55.47
N MET A 7 15.65 -16.78 -54.79
CA MET A 7 16.07 -15.52 -55.41
C MET A 7 17.48 -15.18 -54.94
N GLU A 8 18.31 -14.72 -55.87
CA GLU A 8 19.65 -14.25 -55.57
C GLU A 8 19.69 -12.72 -55.62
N ARG A 9 20.25 -12.11 -54.57
CA ARG A 9 20.44 -10.66 -54.48
C ARG A 9 21.77 -10.37 -53.81
N ASN A 10 22.62 -9.58 -54.47
CA ASN A 10 23.94 -9.17 -53.97
C ASN A 10 24.81 -10.38 -53.53
N GLY A 11 24.84 -11.45 -54.32
CA GLY A 11 25.64 -12.66 -54.04
C GLY A 11 25.11 -13.55 -52.90
N GLN A 12 23.94 -13.24 -52.34
CA GLN A 12 23.29 -14.06 -51.31
C GLN A 12 21.98 -14.67 -51.84
N LYS A 13 21.80 -15.96 -51.61
CA LYS A 13 20.59 -16.72 -51.99
C LYS A 13 19.54 -16.67 -50.87
N TYR A 14 18.28 -16.47 -51.26
CA TYR A 14 17.14 -16.30 -50.38
C TYR A 14 15.99 -17.21 -50.81
N ALA A 15 15.26 -17.77 -49.85
CA ALA A 15 14.10 -18.64 -50.11
C ALA A 15 12.78 -17.90 -49.85
N TYR A 16 11.81 -18.14 -50.73
CA TYR A 16 10.46 -17.58 -50.66
C TYR A 16 9.42 -18.64 -50.96
N GLU A 17 8.28 -18.59 -50.28
CA GLU A 17 7.10 -19.38 -50.58
C GLU A 17 6.13 -18.55 -51.43
N SER A 18 5.71 -19.09 -52.57
CA SER A 18 4.70 -18.47 -53.44
C SER A 18 3.35 -19.12 -53.22
N THR A 19 2.37 -18.34 -52.74
CA THR A 19 0.97 -18.78 -52.61
C THR A 19 0.06 -17.90 -53.46
N SER A 20 -0.92 -18.51 -54.12
CA SER A 20 -1.92 -17.79 -54.92
C SER A 20 -3.20 -17.63 -54.09
N VAL A 21 -3.59 -16.39 -53.80
CA VAL A 21 -4.78 -16.09 -53.00
C VAL A 21 -5.80 -15.38 -53.88
N ARG A 22 -7.05 -15.86 -53.86
CA ARG A 22 -8.17 -15.23 -54.57
C ARG A 22 -8.59 -13.97 -53.83
N VAL A 23 -8.61 -12.84 -54.51
CA VAL A 23 -9.03 -11.55 -53.94
C VAL A 23 -10.42 -11.21 -54.48
N PRO A 24 -11.44 -11.02 -53.62
CA PRO A 24 -12.77 -10.60 -54.06
C PRO A 24 -12.71 -9.30 -54.89
N GLY A 25 -13.40 -9.27 -56.04
CA GLY A 25 -13.41 -8.11 -56.94
C GLY A 25 -12.28 -8.06 -57.98
N ARG A 26 -11.34 -9.02 -57.99
CA ARG A 26 -10.32 -9.14 -59.06
C ARG A 26 -10.55 -10.39 -59.91
N LYS A 27 -10.49 -10.23 -61.24
CA LYS A 27 -10.66 -11.33 -62.22
C LYS A 27 -9.57 -12.40 -62.10
N ASN A 28 -8.34 -11.98 -61.74
CA ASN A 28 -7.19 -12.88 -61.59
C ASN A 28 -6.73 -12.94 -60.12
N PRO A 29 -6.26 -14.10 -59.63
CA PRO A 29 -5.76 -14.25 -58.28
C PRO A 29 -4.45 -13.47 -58.06
N LYS A 30 -4.15 -13.13 -56.80
CA LYS A 30 -2.93 -12.40 -56.42
C LYS A 30 -1.90 -13.39 -55.88
N THR A 31 -0.70 -13.38 -56.46
CA THR A 31 0.43 -14.13 -55.93
C THR A 31 1.06 -13.37 -54.76
N ILE A 32 1.13 -14.03 -53.61
CA ILE A 32 1.80 -13.54 -52.40
C ILE A 32 3.11 -14.31 -52.26
N LYS A 33 4.21 -13.56 -52.08
CA LYS A 33 5.55 -14.11 -51.85
C LYS A 33 5.93 -13.90 -50.39
N THR A 34 6.01 -14.98 -49.64
CA THR A 34 6.39 -14.96 -48.21
C THR A 34 7.88 -15.29 -48.10
N TYR A 35 8.67 -14.43 -47.46
CA TYR A 35 10.10 -14.67 -47.25
C TYR A 35 10.31 -15.74 -46.17
N LEU A 36 11.06 -16.79 -46.50
CA LEU A 36 11.33 -17.91 -45.59
C LEU A 36 12.67 -17.76 -44.85
N GLY A 37 13.69 -17.20 -45.50
CA GLY A 37 15.02 -17.10 -44.89
C GLY A 37 16.17 -16.98 -45.89
N ARG A 38 17.40 -16.88 -45.36
CA ARG A 38 18.63 -16.96 -46.16
C ARG A 38 18.91 -18.43 -46.48
N VAL A 39 19.55 -18.69 -47.60
CA VAL A 39 20.02 -20.05 -47.93
C VAL A 39 21.51 -20.11 -47.65
N ASP A 40 21.92 -21.12 -46.88
CA ASP A 40 23.31 -21.44 -46.62
C ASP A 40 24.02 -21.81 -47.95
N PRO A 41 25.10 -21.12 -48.33
CA PRO A 41 25.83 -21.39 -49.58
C PRO A 41 26.45 -22.79 -49.66
N GLU A 42 26.84 -23.40 -48.53
CA GLU A 42 27.54 -24.69 -48.50
C GLU A 42 26.56 -25.86 -48.32
N THR A 43 25.53 -25.68 -47.49
CA THR A 43 24.60 -26.78 -47.14
C THR A 43 23.30 -26.76 -47.92
N GLY A 44 22.98 -25.65 -48.61
CA GLY A 44 21.74 -25.47 -49.37
C GLY A 44 20.48 -25.40 -48.50
N LYS A 45 20.62 -25.43 -47.16
CA LYS A 45 19.51 -25.37 -46.22
C LYS A 45 19.00 -23.94 -46.06
N ILE A 46 17.68 -23.79 -45.86
CA ILE A 46 17.06 -22.52 -45.54
C ILE A 46 17.32 -22.22 -44.07
N ILE A 47 18.06 -21.14 -43.79
CA ILE A 47 18.23 -20.54 -42.47
C ILE A 47 17.05 -19.58 -42.25
N PRO A 48 16.03 -19.96 -41.46
CA PRO A 48 14.87 -19.12 -41.25
C PRO A 48 15.28 -17.80 -40.60
N LYS A 49 14.58 -16.72 -40.96
CA LYS A 49 14.76 -15.45 -40.25
C LYS A 49 14.20 -15.61 -38.85
N GLU A 50 15.06 -15.73 -37.85
CA GLU A 50 14.64 -15.56 -36.47
C GLU A 50 14.00 -14.17 -36.34
N SER A 51 12.71 -14.13 -36.03
CA SER A 51 12.09 -12.89 -35.57
C SER A 51 12.87 -12.49 -34.33
N ARG A 52 13.45 -11.28 -34.31
CA ARG A 52 13.98 -10.70 -33.05
C ARG A 52 12.90 -10.88 -31.99
N SER A 53 13.07 -11.84 -31.09
CA SER A 53 12.22 -11.91 -29.92
C SER A 53 12.45 -10.61 -29.17
N ARG A 54 11.38 -9.92 -28.77
CA ARG A 54 11.56 -8.84 -27.81
C ARG A 54 12.36 -9.41 -26.64
N PRO A 55 13.38 -8.69 -26.11
CA PRO A 55 13.97 -9.07 -24.85
C PRO A 55 12.84 -9.38 -23.88
N LYS A 56 12.92 -10.50 -23.14
CA LYS A 56 11.98 -10.72 -22.03
C LYS A 56 12.04 -9.47 -21.17
N GLU A 57 10.92 -8.78 -20.97
CA GLU A 57 10.89 -7.57 -20.16
C GLU A 57 11.40 -7.93 -18.76
N GLU A 58 12.61 -7.50 -18.43
CA GLU A 58 13.17 -7.63 -17.09
C GLU A 58 12.74 -6.40 -16.31
N TYR A 59 12.00 -6.64 -15.23
CA TYR A 59 11.56 -5.57 -14.34
C TYR A 59 12.48 -5.54 -13.12
N ALA A 60 12.76 -4.33 -12.64
CA ALA A 60 13.39 -4.11 -11.35
C ALA A 60 12.39 -3.37 -10.46
N LYS A 61 12.00 -3.99 -9.35
CA LYS A 61 11.01 -3.44 -8.42
C LYS A 61 11.60 -3.33 -7.02
N HIS A 62 11.33 -2.23 -6.32
CA HIS A 62 11.70 -2.09 -4.92
C HIS A 62 10.99 -3.16 -4.08
N TYR A 63 11.78 -3.92 -3.33
CA TYR A 63 11.31 -5.08 -2.56
C TYR A 63 11.45 -4.85 -1.06
N GLY A 64 12.60 -4.32 -0.60
CA GLY A 64 12.95 -4.31 0.82
C GLY A 64 11.97 -3.54 1.70
N SER A 65 11.51 -2.38 1.25
CA SER A 65 10.55 -1.54 2.00
C SER A 65 9.16 -2.17 2.08
N VAL A 66 8.72 -2.87 1.03
CA VAL A 66 7.45 -3.59 1.02
C VAL A 66 7.51 -4.80 1.95
N ARG A 67 8.57 -5.61 1.87
CA ARG A 67 8.74 -6.77 2.75
C ARG A 67 8.82 -6.36 4.21
N PHE A 68 9.50 -5.24 4.50
CA PHE A 68 9.58 -4.68 5.84
C PHE A 68 8.21 -4.23 6.34
N LEU A 69 7.47 -3.41 5.59
CA LEU A 69 6.14 -2.94 5.99
C LEU A 69 5.12 -4.08 6.10
N ASP A 70 5.24 -5.13 5.29
CA ASP A 70 4.44 -6.34 5.42
C ASP A 70 4.71 -7.05 6.76
N GLY A 71 5.97 -7.06 7.21
CA GLY A 71 6.32 -7.55 8.55
C GLY A 71 5.72 -6.70 9.66
N ILE A 72 5.81 -5.37 9.55
CA ILE A 72 5.25 -4.42 10.53
C ILE A 72 3.73 -4.55 10.62
N GLN A 73 3.02 -4.59 9.49
CA GLN A 73 1.57 -4.66 9.51
C GLN A 73 1.08 -6.00 10.10
N LYS A 74 1.81 -7.11 9.88
CA LYS A 74 1.54 -8.43 10.49
C LYS A 74 1.77 -8.43 12.00
N ASP A 75 2.87 -7.83 12.46
CA ASP A 75 3.13 -7.65 13.90
C ASP A 75 2.00 -6.86 14.58
N MET A 76 1.39 -5.94 13.84
CA MET A 76 0.27 -5.11 14.32
C MET A 76 -1.12 -5.71 14.06
N GLY A 77 -1.25 -6.78 13.25
CA GLY A 77 -2.53 -7.39 12.87
C GLY A 77 -3.44 -6.53 11.96
N ILE A 78 -2.88 -5.51 11.28
CA ILE A 78 -3.70 -4.50 10.60
C ILE A 78 -4.44 -5.11 9.40
N PHE A 79 -3.77 -5.95 8.60
CA PHE A 79 -4.42 -6.50 7.41
C PHE A 79 -5.55 -7.45 7.77
N GLU A 80 -5.37 -8.27 8.80
CA GLU A 80 -6.40 -9.19 9.30
C GLU A 80 -7.65 -8.40 9.75
N ASP A 81 -7.47 -7.34 10.53
CA ASP A 81 -8.57 -6.46 10.96
C ASP A 81 -9.26 -5.79 9.75
N LEU A 82 -8.49 -5.38 8.74
CA LEU A 82 -9.05 -4.81 7.51
C LEU A 82 -9.82 -5.84 6.69
N ASP A 83 -9.34 -7.08 6.60
CA ASP A 83 -9.97 -8.15 5.82
C ASP A 83 -11.30 -8.60 6.45
N GLU A 84 -11.37 -8.62 7.78
CA GLU A 84 -12.62 -8.89 8.52
C GLU A 84 -13.71 -7.85 8.20
N VAL A 85 -13.34 -6.59 8.02
CA VAL A 85 -14.30 -5.48 7.86
C VAL A 85 -14.55 -5.11 6.40
N PHE A 86 -13.50 -5.05 5.58
CA PHE A 86 -13.53 -4.53 4.21
C PHE A 86 -13.27 -5.60 3.16
N THR A 87 -12.92 -6.82 3.56
CA THR A 87 -12.77 -8.06 2.75
C THR A 87 -12.18 -7.82 1.36
N THR A 88 -13.00 -7.53 0.35
CA THR A 88 -12.54 -7.35 -1.03
C THR A 88 -11.70 -6.09 -1.24
N LEU A 89 -11.85 -5.07 -0.39
CA LEU A 89 -11.11 -3.81 -0.47
C LEU A 89 -9.87 -3.79 0.41
N ALA A 90 -9.74 -4.69 1.39
CA ALA A 90 -8.60 -4.72 2.31
C ALA A 90 -7.23 -4.74 1.61
N PRO A 91 -7.02 -5.51 0.52
CA PRO A 91 -5.79 -5.43 -0.28
C PRO A 91 -5.51 -4.03 -0.82
N ASN A 92 -6.51 -3.36 -1.38
CA ASN A 92 -6.35 -2.03 -1.96
C ASN A 92 -6.07 -0.97 -0.89
N ILE A 93 -6.75 -1.07 0.27
CA ILE A 93 -6.55 -0.20 1.42
C ILE A 93 -5.12 -0.35 1.94
N MET A 94 -4.68 -1.59 2.20
CA MET A 94 -3.34 -1.87 2.71
C MET A 94 -2.26 -1.48 1.69
N GLY A 95 -2.45 -1.82 0.41
CA GLY A 95 -1.52 -1.45 -0.64
C GLY A 95 -1.33 0.07 -0.77
N ALA A 96 -2.42 0.83 -0.68
CA ALA A 96 -2.35 2.30 -0.67
C ALA A 96 -1.69 2.85 0.60
N ALA A 97 -1.97 2.27 1.77
CA ALA A 97 -1.36 2.68 3.03
C ALA A 97 0.14 2.40 3.06
N MET A 98 0.58 1.23 2.57
CA MET A 98 2.00 0.89 2.43
C MET A 98 2.70 1.83 1.46
N ALA A 99 2.06 2.16 0.33
CA ALA A 99 2.63 3.09 -0.63
C ALA A 99 2.83 4.49 -0.04
N LEU A 100 1.86 5.00 0.72
CA LEU A 100 1.98 6.27 1.45
C LEU A 100 3.04 6.22 2.56
N ALA A 101 3.12 5.09 3.25
CA ALA A 101 4.15 4.90 4.28
C ALA A 101 5.55 4.92 3.66
N ILE A 102 5.77 4.28 2.50
CA ILE A 102 7.05 4.29 1.77
C ILE A 102 7.37 5.68 1.22
N ASN A 103 6.44 6.24 0.46
CA ASN A 103 6.63 7.52 -0.21
C ASN A 103 5.42 8.42 0.06
N PRO A 104 5.58 9.41 0.95
CA PRO A 104 4.60 10.43 1.22
C PRO A 104 4.29 11.28 -0.02
N THR A 105 3.21 10.93 -0.71
CA THR A 105 2.76 11.66 -1.91
C THR A 105 1.27 11.82 -1.91
N SER A 106 0.78 12.67 -2.82
CA SER A 106 -0.64 12.82 -3.08
C SER A 106 -1.26 11.44 -3.34
N MET A 107 -2.47 11.24 -2.82
CA MET A 107 -3.22 10.00 -3.02
C MET A 107 -3.36 9.68 -4.52
N ASP A 108 -3.41 10.70 -5.37
CA ASP A 108 -3.54 10.55 -6.82
C ASP A 108 -2.22 10.08 -7.49
N SER A 109 -1.09 10.16 -6.78
CA SER A 109 0.25 9.77 -7.27
C SER A 109 0.74 8.42 -6.73
N ILE A 110 -0.02 7.77 -5.84
CA ILE A 110 0.33 6.49 -5.22
C ILE A 110 0.65 5.39 -6.25
N HIS A 111 -0.03 5.41 -7.40
CA HIS A 111 0.19 4.42 -8.46
C HIS A 111 1.66 4.29 -8.87
N TYR A 112 2.43 5.38 -8.89
CA TYR A 112 3.86 5.33 -9.20
C TYR A 112 4.65 4.50 -8.17
N THR A 113 4.33 4.63 -6.88
CA THR A 113 4.97 3.84 -5.83
C THR A 113 4.54 2.37 -5.92
N VAL A 114 3.27 2.10 -6.19
CA VAL A 114 2.74 0.73 -6.32
C VAL A 114 3.32 0.00 -7.53
N GLU A 115 3.52 0.69 -8.66
CA GLU A 115 4.07 0.09 -9.89
C GLU A 115 5.57 -0.19 -9.80
N ASN A 116 6.33 0.70 -9.15
CA ASN A 116 7.78 0.58 -8.98
C ASN A 116 8.20 -0.29 -7.79
N THR A 117 7.24 -0.76 -6.97
CA THR A 117 7.47 -1.65 -5.83
C THR A 117 6.77 -2.99 -6.06
N VAL A 118 6.99 -3.94 -5.15
CA VAL A 118 6.30 -5.25 -5.16
C VAL A 118 4.98 -5.27 -4.36
N ILE A 119 4.40 -4.09 -4.04
CA ILE A 119 3.14 -3.98 -3.27
C ILE A 119 2.03 -4.76 -3.97
N ARG A 120 1.95 -4.66 -5.30
CA ARG A 120 0.91 -5.31 -6.09
C ARG A 120 0.93 -6.83 -5.92
N GLU A 121 2.11 -7.41 -6.01
CA GLU A 121 2.34 -8.86 -5.88
C GLU A 121 2.12 -9.30 -4.42
N THR A 122 2.65 -8.54 -3.47
CA THR A 122 2.57 -8.86 -2.04
C THR A 122 1.12 -8.85 -1.54
N MET A 123 0.34 -7.84 -1.96
CA MET A 123 -1.06 -7.68 -1.58
C MET A 123 -2.03 -8.37 -2.56
N LYS A 124 -1.53 -9.00 -3.63
CA LYS A 124 -2.34 -9.64 -4.69
C LYS A 124 -3.40 -8.73 -5.30
N LEU A 125 -3.05 -7.49 -5.60
CA LEU A 125 -4.00 -6.48 -6.09
C LEU A 125 -4.55 -6.84 -7.47
N ARG A 126 -5.88 -6.78 -7.62
CA ARG A 126 -6.58 -6.93 -8.90
C ARG A 126 -6.70 -5.55 -9.58
N GLY A 127 -5.94 -5.32 -10.65
CA GLY A 127 -5.95 -4.06 -11.42
C GLY A 127 -4.83 -3.10 -11.05
N THR A 128 -4.88 -1.87 -11.58
CA THR A 128 -3.93 -0.79 -11.26
C THR A 128 -4.58 0.18 -10.27
N LEU A 129 -3.82 0.65 -9.27
CA LEU A 129 -4.25 1.69 -8.31
C LEU A 129 -4.18 3.10 -8.94
N SER A 130 -4.72 3.26 -10.14
CA SER A 130 -4.77 4.53 -10.86
C SER A 130 -5.55 5.60 -10.07
N PRO A 131 -5.40 6.90 -10.38
CA PRO A 131 -6.14 7.96 -9.68
C PRO A 131 -7.66 7.74 -9.65
N SER A 132 -8.25 7.21 -10.74
CA SER A 132 -9.68 6.92 -10.81
C SER A 132 -10.07 5.71 -9.96
N THR A 133 -9.27 4.64 -9.98
CA THR A 133 -9.47 3.49 -9.10
C THR A 133 -9.35 3.90 -7.64
N MET A 134 -8.34 4.71 -7.29
CA MET A 134 -8.14 5.24 -5.93
C MET A 134 -9.28 6.14 -5.48
N GLY A 135 -9.82 6.98 -6.37
CA GLY A 135 -11.01 7.77 -6.10
C GLY A 135 -12.21 6.91 -5.73
N THR A 136 -12.42 5.82 -6.47
CA THR A 136 -13.52 4.86 -6.24
C THR A 136 -13.30 4.09 -4.94
N VAL A 137 -12.11 3.52 -4.72
CA VAL A 137 -11.77 2.81 -3.47
C VAL A 137 -11.95 3.71 -2.25
N CYS A 138 -11.53 4.98 -2.31
CA CYS A 138 -11.73 5.92 -1.20
C CYS A 138 -13.21 6.24 -0.96
N GLU A 139 -14.02 6.35 -2.02
CA GLU A 139 -15.47 6.55 -1.89
C GLU A 139 -16.16 5.32 -1.33
N ASP A 140 -15.78 4.12 -1.78
CA ASP A 140 -16.31 2.84 -1.28
C ASP A 140 -15.96 2.64 0.19
N VAL A 141 -14.71 2.91 0.59
CA VAL A 141 -14.29 2.86 2.00
C VAL A 141 -15.09 3.87 2.84
N GLY A 142 -15.23 5.11 2.37
CA GLY A 142 -16.04 6.12 3.06
C GLY A 142 -17.50 5.69 3.22
N GLY A 143 -18.10 5.17 2.15
CA GLY A 143 -19.46 4.64 2.14
C GLY A 143 -19.66 3.44 3.07
N MET A 144 -18.75 2.46 3.06
CA MET A 144 -18.79 1.29 3.94
C MET A 144 -18.68 1.70 5.41
N MET A 145 -17.78 2.65 5.75
CA MET A 145 -17.67 3.19 7.10
C MET A 145 -18.97 3.83 7.58
N MET A 146 -19.64 4.61 6.72
CA MET A 146 -20.92 5.23 7.04
C MET A 146 -22.07 4.23 7.15
N SER A 147 -22.06 3.18 6.32
CA SER A 147 -23.04 2.08 6.41
C SER A 147 -22.93 1.35 7.74
N MET A 148 -21.73 1.03 8.21
CA MET A 148 -21.53 0.34 9.51
C MET A 148 -22.00 1.18 10.70
N VAL A 149 -21.78 2.50 10.66
CA VAL A 149 -22.31 3.44 11.67
C VAL A 149 -23.84 3.44 11.64
N SER A 150 -24.44 3.54 10.45
CA SER A 150 -25.91 3.57 10.29
C SER A 150 -26.58 2.25 10.63
N GLU A 151 -25.96 1.11 10.33
CA GLU A 151 -26.46 -0.22 10.68
C GLU A 151 -26.37 -0.45 12.19
N THR A 152 -25.29 0.00 12.83
CA THR A 152 -25.15 -0.06 14.29
C THR A 152 -26.20 0.82 14.99
N GLU A 153 -26.45 2.01 14.45
CA GLU A 153 -27.53 2.90 14.88
C GLU A 153 -28.88 2.19 14.78
N MET A 154 -29.26 1.68 13.60
CA MET A 154 -30.53 0.97 13.41
C MET A 154 -30.68 -0.29 14.29
N ARG A 155 -29.58 -1.00 14.54
CA ARG A 155 -29.59 -2.25 15.33
C ARG A 155 -29.75 -2.00 16.83
N LEU A 156 -29.25 -0.88 17.34
CA LEU A 156 -29.26 -0.57 18.77
C LEU A 156 -30.34 0.45 19.16
N GLU A 157 -30.82 1.25 18.21
CA GLU A 157 -31.92 2.20 18.44
C GLU A 157 -33.18 1.46 18.89
N ASN A 158 -33.78 1.96 19.97
CA ASN A 158 -35.01 1.46 20.55
C ASN A 158 -34.93 -0.04 20.94
N THR A 159 -33.76 -0.48 21.39
CA THR A 159 -33.54 -1.85 21.87
C THR A 159 -33.28 -1.89 23.37
N LYS A 160 -33.75 -2.96 24.02
CA LYS A 160 -33.60 -3.16 25.46
C LYS A 160 -32.52 -4.20 25.75
N HIS A 161 -31.43 -3.75 26.34
CA HIS A 161 -30.29 -4.60 26.69
C HIS A 161 -30.16 -4.74 28.21
N ARG A 162 -29.78 -5.95 28.67
CA ARG A 162 -29.56 -6.24 30.09
C ARG A 162 -28.46 -5.39 30.72
N ASP A 163 -27.46 -5.04 29.90
CA ASP A 163 -26.35 -4.14 30.23
C ASP A 163 -26.04 -3.27 28.98
N PRO A 164 -26.67 -2.08 28.88
CA PRO A 164 -26.47 -1.17 27.77
C PRO A 164 -25.02 -0.71 27.60
N GLU A 165 -24.32 -0.45 28.70
CA GLU A 165 -22.92 0.00 28.70
C GLU A 165 -21.98 -1.09 28.17
N LEU A 166 -22.15 -2.33 28.60
CA LEU A 166 -21.38 -3.45 28.06
C LEU A 166 -21.68 -3.69 26.58
N THR A 167 -22.92 -3.50 26.15
CA THR A 167 -23.34 -3.62 24.74
C THR A 167 -22.69 -2.53 23.88
N TYR A 168 -22.68 -1.29 24.35
CA TYR A 168 -21.99 -0.17 23.70
C TYR A 168 -20.47 -0.37 23.68
N ARG A 169 -19.84 -0.80 24.78
CA ARG A 169 -18.38 -1.05 24.86
C ARG A 169 -17.89 -2.12 23.88
N LYS A 170 -18.73 -3.11 23.57
CA LYS A 170 -18.42 -4.17 22.59
C LYS A 170 -18.43 -3.67 21.14
N LEU A 171 -18.92 -2.47 20.86
CA LEU A 171 -18.84 -1.90 19.52
C LEU A 171 -17.38 -1.61 19.13
N PRO A 172 -17.04 -1.77 17.84
CA PRO A 172 -15.72 -1.42 17.34
C PRO A 172 -15.34 0.02 17.75
N PRO A 173 -14.07 0.26 18.18
CA PRO A 173 -13.63 1.58 18.62
C PRO A 173 -13.91 2.70 17.63
N PHE A 174 -13.85 2.41 16.32
CA PHE A 174 -14.13 3.38 15.27
C PHE A 174 -15.61 3.78 15.20
N VAL A 175 -16.56 2.90 15.53
CA VAL A 175 -18.01 3.19 15.54
C VAL A 175 -18.39 4.03 16.77
N ARG A 176 -17.84 3.69 17.94
CA ARG A 176 -18.05 4.44 19.20
C ARG A 176 -17.60 5.90 19.13
N ARG A 177 -16.69 6.22 18.21
CA ARG A 177 -16.22 7.60 17.99
C ARG A 177 -17.30 8.50 17.36
N TYR A 178 -18.25 7.93 16.63
CA TYR A 178 -19.29 8.67 15.90
C TYR A 178 -20.66 8.63 16.56
N LEU A 179 -20.87 7.72 17.52
CA LEU A 179 -22.14 7.49 18.19
C LEU A 179 -22.03 7.74 19.70
N ASP A 180 -23.04 8.35 20.29
CA ASP A 180 -23.34 8.32 21.71
C ASP A 180 -24.60 7.50 21.97
N TYR A 181 -24.89 7.20 23.23
CA TYR A 181 -26.16 6.59 23.59
C TYR A 181 -26.76 7.18 24.86
N THR A 182 -28.08 7.20 24.92
CA THR A 182 -28.87 7.43 26.13
C THR A 182 -29.74 6.22 26.41
N VAL A 183 -30.23 6.09 27.64
CA VAL A 183 -31.19 5.05 28.03
C VAL A 183 -32.39 5.76 28.63
N ASP A 184 -33.58 5.46 28.12
CA ASP A 184 -34.82 6.03 28.65
C ASP A 184 -35.25 5.38 29.98
N ASP A 185 -36.28 5.95 30.60
CA ASP A 185 -36.83 5.46 31.87
C ASP A 185 -37.39 4.02 31.77
N ASP A 186 -37.73 3.58 30.56
CA ASP A 186 -38.23 2.24 30.25
C ASP A 186 -37.11 1.23 29.93
N GLY A 187 -35.85 1.67 29.89
CA GLY A 187 -34.65 0.86 29.68
C GLY A 187 -34.29 0.60 28.21
N TYR A 188 -34.83 1.38 27.27
CA TYR A 188 -34.46 1.34 25.85
C TYR A 188 -33.28 2.25 25.55
N MET A 189 -32.38 1.77 24.71
CA MET A 189 -31.25 2.55 24.22
C MET A 189 -31.68 3.47 23.06
N HIS A 190 -31.25 4.73 23.11
CA HIS A 190 -31.33 5.67 22.01
C HIS A 190 -29.92 6.07 21.57
N ILE A 191 -29.63 5.93 20.29
CA ILE A 191 -28.32 6.16 19.70
C ILE A 191 -28.31 7.52 19.03
N GLU A 192 -27.39 8.38 19.45
CA GLU A 192 -27.26 9.73 18.91
C GLU A 192 -25.95 9.89 18.14
N ARG A 193 -26.00 10.54 16.97
CA ARG A 193 -24.78 10.89 16.23
C ARG A 193 -24.10 12.09 16.88
N LYS A 194 -22.79 12.01 17.10
CA LYS A 194 -22.01 13.13 17.63
C LYS A 194 -21.87 14.22 16.55
N GLN A 195 -22.74 15.24 16.59
CA GLN A 195 -22.89 16.22 15.51
C GLN A 195 -21.92 17.43 15.56
N ASN A 196 -21.08 17.61 16.59
CA ASN A 196 -20.34 18.87 16.78
C ASN A 196 -18.81 18.72 16.68
N ALA A 197 -18.22 19.22 15.59
CA ALA A 197 -16.78 19.38 15.44
C ALA A 197 -16.40 20.61 14.60
N PHE A 198 -16.82 21.84 14.96
CA PHE A 198 -16.36 23.04 14.25
C PHE A 198 -16.48 24.37 15.03
N THR A 199 -16.06 24.47 16.31
CA THR A 199 -15.84 25.81 16.92
C THR A 199 -15.03 25.72 18.21
N PHE A 200 -13.69 25.64 18.11
CA PHE A 200 -12.84 25.83 19.29
C PHE A 200 -11.43 26.39 18.97
N ALA A 201 -11.09 26.56 17.68
CA ALA A 201 -9.75 26.91 17.26
C ALA A 201 -9.38 28.39 17.44
N ASP A 202 -10.32 29.25 17.82
CA ASP A 202 -10.13 30.71 17.68
C ASP A 202 -9.80 31.46 18.96
N ASN A 203 -9.51 30.79 20.09
CA ASN A 203 -9.17 31.51 21.32
C ASN A 203 -8.14 30.77 22.19
N ARG A 204 -6.86 31.09 22.01
CA ARG A 204 -5.97 31.70 23.04
C ARG A 204 -4.49 31.45 22.78
N ALA A 205 -3.77 32.55 22.62
CA ALA A 205 -2.33 32.62 22.85
C ALA A 205 -2.03 32.70 24.36
N GLY A 206 -1.05 31.90 24.82
CA GLY A 206 -0.10 32.28 25.87
C GLY A 206 -0.49 32.21 27.35
N MET A 207 -1.02 31.08 27.85
CA MET A 207 -0.85 30.56 29.23
C MET A 207 -1.35 29.10 29.28
N PHE A 208 -0.60 28.19 29.92
CA PHE A 208 -0.93 26.76 29.96
C PHE A 208 -1.50 26.35 31.32
N VAL A 209 -2.80 26.03 31.34
CA VAL A 209 -3.53 25.53 32.52
C VAL A 209 -4.08 24.15 32.18
N MET A 210 -3.70 23.13 32.95
CA MET A 210 -4.30 21.79 32.86
C MET A 210 -5.44 21.67 33.86
N LEU A 211 -6.65 21.42 33.35
CA LEU A 211 -7.84 21.15 34.16
C LEU A 211 -8.14 19.66 34.08
N ALA A 212 -8.30 19.02 35.23
CA ALA A 212 -8.65 17.61 35.34
C ALA A 212 -9.88 17.44 36.25
N SER A 213 -10.64 16.36 36.05
CA SER A 213 -11.76 16.00 36.91
C SER A 213 -11.30 15.78 38.36
N SER A 214 -12.17 16.03 39.34
CA SER A 214 -11.82 15.82 40.75
C SER A 214 -11.42 14.36 40.99
N GLY A 215 -10.24 14.14 41.54
CA GLY A 215 -9.70 12.80 41.81
C GLY A 215 -8.69 12.29 40.77
N THR A 216 -8.44 13.00 39.67
CA THR A 216 -7.36 12.65 38.74
C THR A 216 -6.01 12.86 39.41
N THR A 217 -5.19 11.81 39.46
CA THR A 217 -3.84 11.91 40.04
C THR A 217 -2.89 12.65 39.10
N PHE A 218 -1.81 13.21 39.65
CA PHE A 218 -0.80 13.92 38.87
C PHE A 218 -0.21 13.05 37.74
N ASP A 219 0.08 11.78 38.02
CA ASP A 219 0.61 10.84 37.03
C ASP A 219 -0.39 10.54 35.90
N GLN A 220 -1.68 10.40 36.22
CA GLN A 220 -2.73 10.23 35.20
C GLN A 220 -2.87 11.47 34.32
N MET A 221 -2.83 12.66 34.93
CA MET A 221 -2.87 13.93 34.20
C MET A 221 -1.65 14.08 33.27
N MET A 222 -0.46 13.74 33.75
CA MET A 222 0.77 13.81 32.96
C MET A 222 0.79 12.76 31.83
N THR A 223 0.30 11.54 32.10
CA THR A 223 0.15 10.51 31.07
C THR A 223 -0.82 10.95 29.97
N SER A 224 -1.94 11.61 30.32
CA SER A 224 -2.85 12.18 29.33
C SER A 224 -2.22 13.31 28.52
N TYR A 225 -1.31 14.09 29.12
CA TYR A 225 -0.56 15.12 28.42
C TYR A 225 0.53 14.54 27.51
N ASP A 226 1.20 13.47 27.94
CA ASP A 226 2.10 12.71 27.06
C ASP A 226 1.31 12.21 25.86
N VAL A 227 0.16 11.55 26.06
CA VAL A 227 -0.71 11.12 24.94
C VAL A 227 -1.01 12.27 23.97
N ARG A 228 -1.16 13.51 24.45
CA ARG A 228 -1.31 14.68 23.58
C ARG A 228 -0.04 15.02 22.78
N ASP A 229 1.14 15.04 23.39
CA ASP A 229 2.42 15.21 22.67
C ASP A 229 2.64 14.10 21.63
N TRP A 230 2.24 12.88 21.95
CA TRP A 230 2.22 11.75 21.02
C TRP A 230 1.23 11.97 19.86
N VAL A 231 0.06 12.52 20.14
CA VAL A 231 -0.93 12.93 19.12
C VAL A 231 -0.39 14.09 18.27
N GLU A 232 0.24 15.10 18.86
CA GLU A 232 0.84 16.24 18.14
C GLU A 232 1.97 15.76 17.24
N LYS A 233 2.85 14.85 17.71
CA LYS A 233 3.86 14.18 16.88
C LYS A 233 3.26 13.36 15.76
N ALA A 234 2.18 12.61 16.03
CA ALA A 234 1.45 11.86 15.00
C ALA A 234 0.84 12.78 13.94
N PHE A 235 0.26 13.92 14.35
CA PHE A 235 -0.30 14.91 13.44
C PHE A 235 0.80 15.71 12.71
N ASP A 236 1.97 15.90 13.30
CA ASP A 236 3.14 16.47 12.63
C ASP A 236 3.69 15.52 11.58
N VAL A 237 3.81 14.22 11.88
CA VAL A 237 4.15 13.19 10.89
C VAL A 237 3.08 13.16 9.79
N TYR A 238 1.80 13.26 10.13
CA TYR A 238 0.73 13.34 9.14
C TYR A 238 0.85 14.56 8.22
N LYS A 239 1.05 15.76 8.80
CA LYS A 239 1.10 17.02 8.05
C LYS A 239 2.38 17.15 7.23
N ASN A 240 3.52 16.88 7.86
CA ASN A 240 4.85 17.13 7.30
C ASN A 240 5.40 15.92 6.52
N GLU A 241 5.05 14.69 6.93
CA GLU A 241 5.55 13.46 6.31
C GLU A 241 4.47 12.60 5.62
N LEU A 242 3.18 12.96 5.56
CA LEU A 242 2.17 12.20 4.80
C LEU A 242 1.28 13.12 3.93
N GLU A 243 1.80 14.31 3.61
CA GLU A 243 1.12 15.34 2.80
C GLU A 243 -0.31 15.63 3.31
N GLY A 244 -0.43 15.85 4.63
CA GLY A 244 -1.69 16.08 5.32
C GLY A 244 -2.43 17.37 4.92
N ASP A 245 -1.71 18.36 4.38
CA ASP A 245 -2.23 19.69 4.02
C ASP A 245 -3.06 19.72 2.72
N ARG A 246 -3.04 18.66 1.90
CA ARG A 246 -3.69 18.64 0.58
C ARG A 246 -4.68 17.50 0.42
N ASN A 247 -5.83 17.60 1.08
CA ASN A 247 -6.99 16.79 0.71
C ASN A 247 -7.70 17.44 -0.48
N ASN A 248 -7.10 17.36 -1.68
CA ASN A 248 -7.65 17.91 -2.92
C ASN A 248 -8.89 17.12 -3.40
N THR A 249 -9.97 17.10 -2.64
CA THR A 249 -11.26 16.55 -3.07
C THR A 249 -12.43 17.28 -2.42
N GLY A 250 -13.42 17.65 -3.24
CA GLY A 250 -14.67 18.23 -2.77
C GLY A 250 -15.70 17.19 -2.29
N ASN A 251 -15.43 15.89 -2.46
CA ASN A 251 -16.35 14.83 -2.02
C ASN A 251 -16.03 14.43 -0.56
N PRO A 252 -16.98 14.59 0.39
CA PRO A 252 -16.76 14.28 1.80
C PRO A 252 -16.49 12.78 2.07
N GLU A 253 -17.13 11.86 1.34
CA GLU A 253 -16.88 10.43 1.51
C GLU A 253 -15.48 10.04 1.01
N ARG A 254 -15.07 10.59 -0.13
CA ARG A 254 -13.70 10.44 -0.63
C ARG A 254 -12.68 11.01 0.35
N ALA A 255 -12.98 12.14 0.98
CA ALA A 255 -12.10 12.74 1.99
C ALA A 255 -11.96 11.82 3.23
N ARG A 256 -13.05 11.19 3.69
CA ARG A 256 -13.02 10.22 4.78
C ARG A 256 -12.19 8.98 4.44
N GLY A 257 -12.39 8.39 3.25
CA GLY A 257 -11.57 7.25 2.82
C GLY A 257 -10.08 7.59 2.70
N ARG A 258 -9.76 8.78 2.16
CA ARG A 258 -8.37 9.27 2.11
C ARG A 258 -7.76 9.41 3.50
N LEU A 259 -8.48 10.00 4.45
CA LEU A 259 -8.04 10.12 5.84
C LEU A 259 -7.80 8.76 6.48
N PHE A 260 -8.72 7.81 6.29
CA PHE A 260 -8.59 6.45 6.82
C PHE A 260 -7.31 5.75 6.34
N ILE A 261 -7.04 5.76 5.03
CA ILE A 261 -5.82 5.16 4.47
C ILE A 261 -4.57 5.86 5.00
N LYS A 262 -4.58 7.19 5.11
CA LYS A 262 -3.47 7.96 5.70
C LYS A 262 -3.25 7.61 7.18
N PHE A 263 -4.31 7.34 7.95
CA PHE A 263 -4.17 6.90 9.35
C PHE A 263 -3.50 5.53 9.44
N ILE A 264 -3.77 4.60 8.53
CA ILE A 264 -3.09 3.29 8.52
C ILE A 264 -1.61 3.45 8.19
N ALA A 265 -1.28 4.28 7.20
CA ALA A 265 0.11 4.63 6.89
C ALA A 265 0.83 5.27 8.09
N LEU A 266 0.13 6.15 8.81
CA LEU A 266 0.62 6.81 10.01
C LEU A 266 0.86 5.81 11.16
N MET A 267 -0.05 4.86 11.38
CA MET A 267 0.11 3.82 12.39
C MET A 267 1.40 3.01 12.16
N MET A 268 1.66 2.60 10.91
CA MET A 268 2.92 1.93 10.55
C MET A 268 4.14 2.82 10.81
N ARG A 269 4.12 4.09 10.37
CA ARG A 269 5.25 5.03 10.61
C ARG A 269 5.51 5.26 12.10
N ILE A 270 4.48 5.39 12.92
CA ILE A 270 4.62 5.55 14.38
C ILE A 270 5.20 4.29 15.01
N ARG A 271 4.73 3.10 14.61
CA ARG A 271 5.30 1.84 15.09
C ARG A 271 6.79 1.77 14.79
N ILE A 272 7.20 2.15 13.57
CA ILE A 272 8.60 2.21 13.16
C ILE A 272 9.39 3.17 14.05
N GLN A 273 8.87 4.40 14.22
CA GLN A 273 9.53 5.42 15.03
C GLN A 273 9.71 4.98 16.48
N ASN A 274 8.74 4.26 17.05
CA ASN A 274 8.81 3.78 18.43
C ASN A 274 9.91 2.74 18.61
N VAL A 275 9.98 1.75 17.71
CA VAL A 275 11.03 0.72 17.75
C VAL A 275 12.42 1.37 17.62
N LEU A 276 12.59 2.33 16.70
CA LEU A 276 13.85 3.06 16.55
C LEU A 276 14.25 3.81 17.84
N ARG A 277 13.30 4.51 18.45
CA ARG A 277 13.53 5.25 19.70
C ARG A 277 13.87 4.34 20.86
N ASP A 278 13.19 3.20 20.98
CA ASP A 278 13.43 2.24 22.06
C ASP A 278 14.78 1.56 21.88
N HIS A 279 15.15 1.20 20.65
CA HIS A 279 16.50 0.71 20.32
C HIS A 279 17.59 1.71 20.69
N ASP A 280 17.43 2.98 20.33
CA ASP A 280 18.37 4.04 20.71
C ASP A 280 18.51 4.19 22.23
N ARG A 281 17.38 4.16 22.96
CA ARG A 281 17.38 4.20 24.43
C ARG A 281 18.09 2.99 25.03
N ASP A 282 17.85 1.81 24.50
CA ASP A 282 18.44 0.58 25.00
C ASP A 282 19.95 0.53 24.76
N VAL A 283 20.43 0.95 23.59
CA VAL A 283 21.86 1.08 23.29
C VAL A 283 22.53 2.10 24.22
N LEU A 284 21.90 3.25 24.46
CA LEU A 284 22.42 4.26 25.40
C LEU A 284 22.46 3.75 26.85
N ARG A 285 21.40 3.05 27.29
CA ARG A 285 21.29 2.49 28.64
C ARG A 285 22.33 1.39 28.90
N THR A 286 22.46 0.47 27.95
CA THR A 286 23.37 -0.69 28.07
C THR A 286 24.81 -0.36 27.72
N LYS A 287 25.07 0.83 27.15
CA LYS A 287 26.36 1.22 26.56
C LYS A 287 26.85 0.21 25.51
N ALA A 288 25.91 -0.45 24.83
CA ALA A 288 26.22 -1.33 23.73
C ALA A 288 26.87 -0.54 22.59
N LYS A 289 27.60 -1.24 21.71
CA LYS A 289 28.18 -0.63 20.51
C LYS A 289 27.03 -0.19 19.60
N LYS A 290 27.07 1.07 19.16
CA LYS A 290 26.12 1.59 18.17
C LYS A 290 26.21 0.81 16.86
N ASP A 291 25.07 0.41 16.34
CA ASP A 291 24.91 -0.18 15.01
C ASP A 291 24.51 0.88 13.98
N SER A 292 24.23 0.49 12.73
CA SER A 292 23.85 1.46 11.70
C SER A 292 22.43 1.98 11.85
N VAL A 293 21.57 1.34 12.65
CA VAL A 293 20.17 1.74 12.85
C VAL A 293 20.08 2.91 13.84
N ASN A 294 21.06 3.06 14.73
CA ASN A 294 21.02 4.10 15.75
C ASN A 294 20.96 5.51 15.17
N GLY A 295 19.98 6.30 15.64
CA GLY A 295 19.76 7.68 15.19
C GLY A 295 19.11 7.82 13.80
N MET A 296 18.69 6.72 13.16
CA MET A 296 17.94 6.80 11.90
C MET A 296 16.56 7.43 12.10
N SER A 297 16.15 8.25 11.15
CA SER A 297 14.75 8.60 10.95
C SER A 297 13.97 7.51 10.22
N VAL A 298 12.64 7.55 10.32
CA VAL A 298 11.75 6.62 9.58
C VAL A 298 12.00 6.72 8.07
N SER A 299 12.17 7.94 7.56
CA SER A 299 12.40 8.19 6.13
C SER A 299 13.74 7.63 5.65
N GLU A 300 14.82 7.81 6.43
CA GLU A 300 16.14 7.24 6.10
C GLU A 300 16.13 5.71 6.13
N LEU A 301 15.44 5.11 7.10
CA LEU A 301 15.24 3.67 7.18
C LEU A 301 14.54 3.13 5.92
N LEU A 302 13.40 3.73 5.54
CA LEU A 302 12.64 3.31 4.36
C LEU A 302 13.42 3.51 3.05
N LEU A 303 14.21 4.59 2.96
CA LEU A 303 15.08 4.84 1.81
C LEU A 303 16.20 3.79 1.72
N SER A 304 16.81 3.41 2.85
CA SER A 304 17.81 2.33 2.86
C SER A 304 17.22 1.01 2.37
N LEU A 305 15.98 0.70 2.76
CA LEU A 305 15.29 -0.52 2.35
C LEU A 305 14.97 -0.55 0.85
N ASN A 306 14.80 0.61 0.20
CA ASN A 306 14.60 0.70 -1.25
C ASN A 306 15.84 0.28 -2.06
N THR A 307 17.00 0.06 -1.44
CA THR A 307 18.19 -0.49 -2.13
C THR A 307 18.07 -1.98 -2.46
N VAL A 308 17.12 -2.70 -1.86
CA VAL A 308 16.81 -4.10 -2.20
C VAL A 308 15.77 -4.12 -3.31
N PHE A 309 16.16 -4.65 -4.47
CA PHE A 309 15.28 -4.84 -5.61
C PHE A 309 15.01 -6.32 -5.85
N ALA A 310 13.80 -6.62 -6.30
CA ALA A 310 13.48 -7.84 -7.03
C ALA A 310 13.70 -7.58 -8.52
N ILE A 311 14.61 -8.32 -9.15
CA ILE A 311 14.93 -8.24 -10.57
C ILE A 311 14.50 -9.54 -11.23
N GLY A 312 13.70 -9.47 -12.29
CA GLY A 312 13.28 -10.67 -13.01
C GLY A 312 12.08 -10.48 -13.91
N ASN A 313 11.50 -11.60 -14.32
CA ASN A 313 10.30 -11.65 -15.15
C ASN A 313 9.42 -12.84 -14.73
N THR A 314 8.10 -12.62 -14.67
CA THR A 314 7.00 -13.60 -14.51
C THR A 314 7.44 -15.00 -14.06
N GLY A 315 7.55 -15.17 -12.74
CA GLY A 315 7.84 -16.46 -12.10
C GLY A 315 9.32 -16.73 -11.80
N ASP A 316 10.26 -15.93 -12.33
CA ASP A 316 11.68 -16.02 -12.00
C ASP A 316 12.20 -14.65 -11.54
N TRP A 317 12.12 -14.41 -10.23
CA TRP A 317 12.57 -13.17 -9.58
C TRP A 317 13.78 -13.45 -8.72
N ARG A 318 14.73 -12.52 -8.67
CA ARG A 318 15.90 -12.60 -7.80
C ARG A 318 16.10 -11.33 -7.01
N LEU A 319 16.49 -11.47 -5.75
CA LEU A 319 16.82 -10.33 -4.91
C LEU A 319 18.25 -9.84 -5.14
N THR A 320 18.44 -8.52 -5.15
CA THR A 320 19.77 -7.90 -5.11
C THR A 320 20.49 -8.18 -3.79
N HIS A 321 21.75 -7.77 -3.71
CA HIS A 321 22.56 -7.93 -2.52
C HIS A 321 21.93 -7.23 -1.31
N ILE A 322 21.77 -7.97 -0.22
CA ILE A 322 21.23 -7.45 1.04
C ILE A 322 22.40 -6.98 1.91
N SER A 323 22.47 -5.66 2.12
CA SER A 323 23.54 -5.02 2.89
C SER A 323 23.47 -5.37 4.39
N LYS A 324 24.59 -5.19 5.11
CA LYS A 324 24.63 -5.34 6.56
C LYS A 324 23.60 -4.46 7.27
N ASN A 325 23.47 -3.21 6.82
CA ASN A 325 22.50 -2.26 7.39
C ASN A 325 21.07 -2.80 7.31
N ILE A 326 20.69 -3.39 6.17
CA ILE A 326 19.35 -3.97 6.01
C ILE A 326 19.12 -5.13 6.98
N ARG A 327 20.13 -5.98 7.21
CA ARG A 327 20.02 -7.09 8.16
C ARG A 327 19.91 -6.59 9.60
N GLU A 328 20.68 -5.56 9.96
CA GLU A 328 20.58 -4.91 11.26
C GLU A 328 19.19 -4.29 11.46
N ILE A 329 18.63 -3.61 10.46
CA ILE A 329 17.23 -3.12 10.48
C ILE A 329 16.27 -4.29 10.75
N PHE A 330 16.27 -5.36 9.95
CA PHE A 330 15.35 -6.48 10.16
C PHE A 330 15.52 -7.12 11.54
N SER A 331 16.74 -7.21 12.05
CA SER A 331 17.03 -7.75 13.38
C SER A 331 16.47 -6.89 14.50
N VAL A 332 16.62 -5.56 14.43
CA VAL A 332 16.08 -4.62 15.44
C VAL A 332 14.56 -4.72 15.52
N PHE A 333 13.91 -4.94 14.38
CA PHE A 333 12.47 -5.09 14.28
C PHE A 333 11.97 -6.51 14.56
N GLY A 334 12.85 -7.47 14.84
CA GLY A 334 12.48 -8.86 15.07
C GLY A 334 11.87 -9.56 13.85
N LEU A 335 12.14 -9.06 12.65
CA LEU A 335 11.58 -9.57 11.40
C LEU A 335 12.46 -10.68 10.80
N GLU A 336 11.81 -11.62 10.10
CA GLU A 336 12.49 -12.67 9.35
C GLU A 336 13.41 -12.08 8.28
N GLN A 337 14.67 -12.50 8.28
CA GLN A 337 15.69 -11.97 7.38
C GLN A 337 15.38 -12.34 5.93
N MET A 338 15.66 -11.39 5.02
CA MET A 338 15.61 -11.66 3.58
C MET A 338 16.85 -12.46 3.16
N GLU A 339 16.68 -13.39 2.23
CA GLU A 339 17.77 -14.14 1.62
C GLU A 339 17.98 -13.71 0.17
N SER A 340 19.25 -13.45 -0.20
CA SER A 340 19.58 -13.18 -1.60
C SER A 340 19.42 -14.48 -2.40
N GLY A 341 18.61 -14.45 -3.45
CA GLY A 341 18.33 -15.65 -4.23
C GLY A 341 17.04 -15.53 -5.02
N GLN A 342 16.59 -16.68 -5.53
CA GLN A 342 15.34 -16.78 -6.27
C GLN A 342 14.17 -16.64 -5.31
N ILE A 343 13.20 -15.81 -5.66
CA ILE A 343 11.97 -15.58 -4.90
C ILE A 343 10.75 -15.78 -5.80
N VAL A 344 9.62 -16.08 -5.18
CA VAL A 344 8.32 -16.14 -5.86
C VAL A 344 7.55 -14.90 -5.48
N LEU A 345 7.24 -14.06 -6.47
CA LEU A 345 6.25 -12.99 -6.33
C LEU A 345 4.92 -13.52 -6.89
N GLY A 346 3.87 -13.49 -6.06
CA GLY A 346 2.55 -14.04 -6.35
C GLY A 346 1.66 -13.10 -7.17
#